data_AF-A0A955B8S9-F1
#
_entry.id   AF-A0A955B8S9-F1
#
_cell.length_a   1.000
_cell.length_b   1.000
_cell.length_c   1.000
_cell.angle_alpha   90.00
_cell.angle_beta   90.00
_cell.angle_gamma   90.00
#
_symmetry.space_group_name_H-M   'P 1'
#
loop_
_entity.id
_entity.type
_entity.pdbx_description
1 polymer ?
#
loop_
_entity_poly.entity_id
_entity_poly.type
_entity_poly.pdbx_seq_one_letter_code
_entity_poly.pdbx_strand_id
1 'polypeptide(L)'
;MSPMFPEPVTNVRKYKRCKRQMPRSLVTHFPNSVPESATDPVFYYAPGMLQASTILQLRVYLPEREILELTESLEDAVAVYEGGGRMFDHYNEDQDNNLPTTAYRTARKSDGVDALGFPEHFTMYVLSAKGRQSGWNHGTTTGIGISTETNDVIYWAEAW
;
A
#
# COMPACT_ATOMS: atom_id res chain seq x y z
N MET A 1 -22.15 -10.57 -6.58
CA MET A 1 -21.56 -9.23 -6.79
C MET A 1 -20.16 -9.45 -7.33
N SER A 2 -19.85 -9.02 -8.55
CA SER A 2 -18.47 -9.08 -9.06
C SER A 2 -17.57 -8.23 -8.16
N PRO A 3 -16.37 -8.68 -7.78
CA PRO A 3 -15.43 -7.81 -7.09
C PRO A 3 -15.14 -6.62 -8.01
N MET A 4 -15.62 -5.45 -7.62
CA MET A 4 -15.41 -4.21 -8.35
C MET A 4 -13.94 -3.85 -8.17
N PHE A 5 -13.16 -3.94 -9.24
CA PHE A 5 -11.81 -3.37 -9.24
C PHE A 5 -11.96 -1.87 -8.92
N PRO A 6 -11.29 -1.34 -7.88
CA PRO A 6 -11.28 0.08 -7.62
C PRO A 6 -10.73 0.76 -8.87
N GLU A 7 -11.46 1.72 -9.43
CA GLU A 7 -10.94 2.48 -10.56
C GLU A 7 -9.72 3.28 -10.07
N PRO A 8 -8.50 2.92 -10.48
CA PRO A 8 -7.34 3.70 -10.10
C PRO A 8 -7.45 5.06 -10.77
N VAL A 9 -6.92 6.10 -10.12
CA VAL A 9 -6.78 7.40 -10.78
C VAL A 9 -5.60 7.28 -11.75
N THR A 10 -5.87 6.87 -12.99
CA THR A 10 -4.83 6.69 -14.03
C THR A 10 -4.14 8.01 -14.41
N ASN A 11 -4.73 9.17 -14.08
CA ASN A 11 -4.07 10.46 -14.27
C ASN A 11 -2.99 10.69 -13.21
N VAL A 12 -1.86 10.01 -13.37
CA VAL A 12 -0.66 10.05 -12.51
C VAL A 12 -0.16 11.46 -12.22
N ARG A 13 -0.44 12.46 -13.08
CA ARG A 13 -0.09 13.87 -12.84
C ARG A 13 -0.74 14.43 -11.58
N LYS A 14 -1.81 13.81 -11.08
CA LYS A 14 -2.48 14.17 -9.83
C LYS A 14 -1.79 13.60 -8.59
N TYR A 15 -0.91 12.60 -8.72
CA TYR A 15 -0.24 11.90 -7.61
C TYR A 15 0.36 12.89 -6.59
N LYS A 16 1.23 13.80 -7.05
CA LYS A 16 1.92 14.76 -6.18
C LYS A 16 0.94 15.64 -5.40
N ARG A 17 -0.22 15.97 -5.98
CA ARG A 17 -1.27 16.74 -5.30
C ARG A 17 -2.01 15.91 -4.27
N CYS A 18 -2.37 14.67 -4.60
CA CYS A 18 -3.04 13.74 -3.69
C CYS A 18 -2.14 13.36 -2.50
N LYS A 19 -0.85 13.10 -2.72
CA LYS A 19 0.13 12.87 -1.64
C LYS A 19 0.16 14.02 -0.63
N ARG A 20 0.08 15.28 -1.09
CA ARG A 20 0.04 16.46 -0.19
C ARG A 20 -1.23 16.56 0.65
N GLN A 21 -2.29 15.83 0.31
CA GLN A 21 -3.52 15.78 1.10
C GLN A 21 -3.46 14.71 2.19
N MET A 22 -2.46 13.82 2.18
CA MET A 22 -2.26 12.82 3.22
C MET A 22 -1.58 13.43 4.45
N PRO A 23 -1.85 12.90 5.66
CA PRO A 23 -1.04 13.22 6.84
C PRO A 23 0.44 12.96 6.57
N ARG A 24 1.30 13.96 6.81
CA ARG A 24 2.71 13.91 6.44
C ARG A 24 3.44 12.70 7.04
N SER A 25 3.09 12.33 8.27
CA SER A 25 3.66 11.18 8.98
C SER A 25 3.34 9.84 8.32
N LEU A 26 2.31 9.75 7.48
CA LEU A 26 1.91 8.50 6.82
C LEU A 26 2.52 8.31 5.43
N VAL A 27 3.16 9.34 4.87
CA VAL A 27 3.64 9.32 3.46
C VAL A 27 5.09 9.75 3.31
N THR A 28 5.89 9.63 4.38
CA THR A 28 7.33 9.91 4.34
C THR A 28 8.08 8.94 3.43
N HIS A 29 7.66 7.68 3.38
CA HIS A 29 8.24 6.61 2.56
C HIS A 29 7.82 6.66 1.08
N PHE A 30 6.79 7.43 0.74
CA PHE A 30 6.39 7.63 -0.64
C PHE A 30 7.39 8.50 -1.39
N PRO A 31 7.68 8.23 -2.68
CA PRO A 31 8.52 9.12 -3.47
C PRO A 31 7.83 10.49 -3.68
N ASN A 32 8.60 11.57 -3.84
CA ASN A 32 8.05 12.93 -3.93
C ASN A 32 7.31 13.22 -5.25
N SER A 33 7.72 12.52 -6.29
CA SER A 33 7.08 12.39 -7.60
C SER A 33 7.12 10.91 -7.97
N VAL A 34 6.41 10.49 -9.01
CA VAL A 34 6.66 9.16 -9.58
C VAL A 34 8.13 9.14 -10.06
N PRO A 35 8.91 8.10 -9.71
CA PRO A 35 10.29 7.98 -10.16
C PRO A 35 10.38 8.05 -11.69
N GLU A 36 11.41 8.69 -12.24
CA GLU A 36 11.55 8.82 -13.70
C GLU A 36 11.87 7.47 -14.36
N SER A 37 12.52 6.57 -13.61
CA SER A 37 12.81 5.18 -13.98
C SER A 37 11.59 4.26 -13.90
N ALA A 38 10.50 4.69 -13.26
CA ALA A 38 9.32 3.86 -13.07
C ALA A 38 8.57 3.65 -14.39
N THR A 39 8.08 2.42 -14.61
CA THR A 39 7.19 2.12 -15.72
C THR A 39 5.77 1.81 -15.22
N ASP A 40 4.79 2.06 -16.10
CA ASP A 40 3.35 1.83 -15.88
C ASP A 40 2.80 2.31 -14.52
N PRO A 41 3.03 3.57 -14.12
CA PRO A 41 2.62 4.06 -12.82
C PRO A 41 1.09 4.15 -12.70
N VAL A 42 0.56 3.57 -11.63
CA VAL A 42 -0.86 3.62 -11.26
C VAL A 42 -0.98 4.12 -9.85
N PHE A 43 -1.92 5.01 -9.57
CA PHE A 43 -2.20 5.34 -8.18
C PHE A 43 -3.70 5.37 -7.90
N TYR A 44 -4.05 5.02 -6.68
CA TYR A 44 -5.40 5.14 -6.13
C TYR A 44 -5.39 6.19 -5.03
N TYR A 45 -6.41 7.03 -5.00
CA TYR A 45 -6.59 8.02 -3.95
C TYR A 45 -8.06 8.14 -3.59
N ALA A 46 -8.38 7.92 -2.31
CA ALA A 46 -9.69 8.19 -1.74
C ALA A 46 -9.53 9.28 -0.67
N PRO A 47 -10.11 10.48 -0.87
CA PRO A 47 -10.15 11.50 0.18
C PRO A 47 -11.15 11.05 1.27
N GLY A 48 -10.72 11.00 2.53
CA GLY A 48 -11.63 10.70 3.63
C GLY A 48 -12.68 11.81 3.78
N MET A 49 -13.93 11.50 3.53
CA MET A 49 -15.07 12.38 3.82
C MET A 49 -16.02 11.67 4.79
N LEU A 50 -16.55 12.40 5.78
CA LEU A 50 -17.61 11.96 6.70
C LEU A 50 -17.48 10.49 7.15
N GLN A 51 -16.39 10.16 7.85
CA GLN A 51 -16.07 8.82 8.39
C GLN A 51 -15.51 7.77 7.41
N ALA A 52 -15.31 8.10 6.13
CA ALA A 52 -14.61 7.22 5.20
C ALA A 52 -13.09 7.29 5.37
N SER A 53 -12.42 6.16 5.10
CA SER A 53 -10.96 6.08 5.13
C SER A 53 -10.31 7.02 4.10
N THR A 54 -9.20 7.64 4.50
CA THR A 54 -8.29 8.31 3.57
C THR A 54 -7.25 7.31 3.11
N ILE A 55 -7.17 7.07 1.80
CA ILE A 55 -6.31 6.03 1.22
C ILE A 55 -5.45 6.65 0.13
N LEU A 56 -4.16 6.32 0.12
CA LEU A 56 -3.26 6.53 -0.99
C LEU A 56 -2.50 5.23 -1.26
N GLN A 57 -2.52 4.78 -2.52
CA GLN A 57 -1.69 3.67 -2.97
C GLN A 57 -1.04 4.04 -4.31
N LEU A 58 0.27 3.84 -4.45
CA LEU A 58 1.03 4.03 -5.69
C LEU A 58 1.66 2.69 -6.07
N ARG A 59 1.36 2.19 -7.26
CA ARG A 59 1.99 1.03 -7.89
C ARG A 59 2.89 1.49 -9.03
N VAL A 60 4.10 0.95 -9.08
CA VAL A 60 5.10 1.21 -10.12
C VAL A 60 5.93 -0.04 -10.36
N TYR A 61 6.46 -0.19 -11.57
CA TYR A 61 7.54 -1.12 -11.81
C TYR A 61 8.88 -0.38 -11.80
N LEU A 62 9.85 -0.86 -11.04
CA LEU A 62 11.17 -0.24 -10.90
C LEU A 62 12.27 -1.14 -11.49
N PRO A 63 13.42 -0.58 -11.89
CA PRO A 63 14.59 -1.40 -12.20
C PRO A 63 15.00 -2.28 -11.02
N GLU A 64 15.48 -3.50 -11.29
CA GLU A 64 15.89 -4.48 -10.27
C GLU A 64 16.85 -3.87 -9.22
N ARG A 65 17.81 -3.06 -9.66
CA ARG A 65 18.73 -2.34 -8.78
C ARG A 65 18.01 -1.44 -7.76
N GLU A 66 17.00 -0.68 -8.20
CA GLU A 66 16.25 0.20 -7.31
C GLU A 66 15.38 -0.59 -6.34
N ILE A 67 14.92 -1.79 -6.72
CA ILE A 67 14.17 -2.69 -5.83
C ILE A 67 15.07 -3.27 -4.75
N LEU A 68 16.29 -3.66 -5.09
CA LEU A 68 17.28 -4.11 -4.11
C LEU A 68 17.60 -3.00 -3.10
N GLU A 69 17.93 -1.80 -3.59
CA GLU A 69 18.19 -0.62 -2.75
C GLU A 69 16.96 -0.27 -1.87
N LEU A 70 15.75 -0.37 -2.41
CA LEU A 70 14.52 -0.16 -1.65
C LEU A 70 14.33 -1.24 -0.58
N THR A 71 14.56 -2.51 -0.91
CA THR A 71 14.41 -3.63 0.02
C THR A 71 15.38 -3.53 1.20
N GLU A 72 16.64 -3.18 0.94
CA GLU A 72 17.65 -2.89 1.98
C GLU A 72 17.22 -1.74 2.89
N SER A 73 16.56 -0.70 2.35
CA SER A 73 16.06 0.42 3.16
C SER A 73 14.89 0.06 4.10
N LEU A 74 14.35 -1.17 3.99
CA LEU A 74 13.19 -1.65 4.75
C LEU A 74 13.56 -2.63 5.87
N GLU A 75 14.85 -2.77 6.21
CA GLU A 75 15.32 -3.61 7.32
C GLU A 75 14.64 -3.28 8.66
N ASP A 76 14.29 -2.01 8.88
CA ASP A 76 13.62 -1.52 10.09
C ASP A 76 12.08 -1.58 10.01
N ALA A 77 11.50 -2.31 9.05
CA ALA A 77 10.05 -2.52 9.00
C ALA A 77 9.53 -3.15 10.30
N VAL A 78 8.39 -2.67 10.80
CA VAL A 78 7.81 -3.16 12.06
C VAL A 78 7.17 -4.54 11.91
N ALA A 79 6.83 -4.95 10.68
CA ALA A 79 6.43 -6.31 10.34
C ALA A 79 6.73 -6.61 8.86
N VAL A 80 6.99 -7.88 8.54
CA VAL A 80 7.23 -8.37 7.18
C VAL A 80 6.40 -9.62 6.95
N TYR A 81 5.61 -9.64 5.87
CA TYR A 81 4.76 -10.78 5.49
C TYR A 81 5.07 -11.24 4.07
N GLU A 82 5.55 -12.47 3.91
CA GLU A 82 5.72 -13.12 2.61
C GLU A 82 4.41 -13.77 2.14
N GLY A 83 4.25 -13.98 0.84
CA GLY A 83 3.07 -14.66 0.30
C GLY A 83 1.89 -13.74 -0.01
N GLY A 84 2.08 -12.42 0.02
CA GLY A 84 1.02 -11.43 -0.22
C GLY A 84 -0.13 -11.53 0.79
N GLY A 85 -1.34 -11.80 0.29
CA GLY A 85 -2.54 -11.96 1.11
C GLY A 85 -3.43 -10.72 1.22
N ARG A 86 -4.53 -10.85 1.96
CA ARG A 86 -5.53 -9.80 2.18
C ARG A 86 -5.21 -8.96 3.41
N MET A 87 -5.84 -7.78 3.48
CA MET A 87 -5.66 -6.79 4.55
C MET A 87 -5.76 -7.38 5.98
N PHE A 88 -6.62 -8.37 6.19
CA PHE A 88 -6.90 -8.97 7.50
C PHE A 88 -6.33 -10.38 7.67
N ASP A 89 -5.69 -10.96 6.65
CA ASP A 89 -5.13 -12.32 6.77
C ASP A 89 -4.04 -12.37 7.85
N HIS A 90 -3.39 -11.23 8.09
CA HIS A 90 -2.34 -11.04 9.08
C HIS A 90 -2.83 -10.40 10.38
N TYR A 91 -4.14 -10.24 10.61
CA TYR A 91 -4.71 -9.60 11.82
C TYR A 91 -5.14 -10.63 12.87
N ASN A 92 -4.73 -10.47 14.13
CA ASN A 92 -5.30 -11.18 15.29
C ASN A 92 -5.75 -10.19 16.38
N GLU A 93 -6.66 -10.61 17.26
CA GLU A 93 -7.29 -9.73 18.26
C GLU A 93 -6.30 -9.10 19.25
N ASP A 94 -5.16 -9.75 19.49
CA ASP A 94 -4.17 -9.34 20.49
C ASP A 94 -3.20 -8.26 19.98
N GLN A 95 -3.14 -7.99 18.67
CA GLN A 95 -2.35 -6.93 17.99
C GLN A 95 -0.85 -6.85 18.32
N ASP A 96 -0.30 -7.77 19.11
CA ASP A 96 1.10 -7.71 19.54
C ASP A 96 2.11 -8.06 18.42
N ASN A 97 1.69 -8.80 17.37
CA ASN A 97 2.58 -9.22 16.25
C ASN A 97 1.92 -9.24 14.85
N ASN A 98 0.67 -8.79 14.74
CA ASN A 98 -0.18 -9.03 13.58
C ASN A 98 -0.84 -7.72 13.13
N LEU A 99 -0.07 -6.94 12.38
CA LEU A 99 -0.40 -5.59 11.97
C LEU A 99 -1.19 -5.58 10.66
N PRO A 100 -2.25 -4.75 10.53
CA PRO A 100 -3.02 -4.67 9.30
C PRO A 100 -2.17 -4.13 8.15
N THR A 101 -2.29 -4.76 6.98
CA THR A 101 -1.70 -4.27 5.72
C THR A 101 -2.71 -3.38 4.99
N THR A 102 -2.94 -3.61 3.70
CA THR A 102 -3.85 -2.83 2.84
C THR A 102 -4.57 -3.77 1.88
N ALA A 103 -5.66 -3.33 1.28
CA ALA A 103 -6.24 -4.02 0.14
C ALA A 103 -5.47 -3.66 -1.16
N TYR A 104 -5.55 -4.50 -2.18
CA TYR A 104 -4.86 -4.24 -3.46
C TYR A 104 -5.64 -3.23 -4.32
N ARG A 105 -5.64 -1.96 -3.89
CA ARG A 105 -6.39 -0.83 -4.50
C ARG A 105 -5.96 -0.45 -5.91
N THR A 106 -4.82 -0.97 -6.37
CA THR A 106 -4.26 -0.76 -7.70
C THR A 106 -4.28 -2.03 -8.54
N ALA A 107 -5.01 -3.07 -8.09
CA ALA A 107 -5.22 -4.31 -8.82
C ALA A 107 -5.92 -4.05 -10.16
N ARG A 108 -5.43 -4.74 -11.18
CA ARG A 108 -5.98 -4.81 -12.53
C ARG A 108 -6.49 -6.21 -12.78
N LYS A 109 -7.41 -6.34 -13.73
CA LYS A 109 -7.89 -7.65 -14.17
C LYS A 109 -6.76 -8.59 -14.64
N SER A 110 -5.68 -8.03 -15.19
CA SER A 110 -4.50 -8.78 -15.62
C SER A 110 -3.72 -9.43 -14.47
N ASP A 111 -3.88 -8.94 -13.24
CA ASP A 111 -3.17 -9.46 -12.07
C ASP A 111 -3.77 -10.79 -11.56
N GLY A 112 -4.92 -11.21 -12.10
CA GLY A 112 -5.53 -12.51 -11.76
C GLY A 112 -6.11 -12.60 -10.35
N VAL A 113 -6.11 -11.50 -9.58
CA VAL A 113 -6.60 -11.41 -8.20
C VAL A 113 -7.80 -10.48 -8.07
N ASP A 114 -8.57 -10.63 -6.99
CA ASP A 114 -9.53 -9.61 -6.59
C ASP A 114 -8.80 -8.43 -5.93
N ALA A 115 -9.41 -7.25 -5.92
CA ALA A 115 -8.80 -6.05 -5.32
C ALA A 115 -8.70 -6.10 -3.78
N LEU A 116 -8.95 -7.26 -3.16
CA LEU A 116 -8.91 -7.45 -1.72
C LEU A 116 -7.60 -8.07 -1.25
N GLY A 117 -6.80 -8.69 -2.13
CA GLY A 117 -5.55 -9.35 -1.75
C GLY A 117 -4.43 -9.22 -2.78
N PHE A 118 -3.20 -9.32 -2.29
CA PHE A 118 -1.98 -9.30 -3.09
C PHE A 118 -1.63 -10.72 -3.57
N PRO A 119 -1.05 -10.88 -4.78
CA PRO A 119 -0.49 -12.15 -5.25
C PRO A 119 0.60 -12.72 -4.31
N GLU A 120 0.81 -14.04 -4.36
CA GLU A 120 1.76 -14.75 -3.48
C GLU A 120 3.22 -14.30 -3.64
N HIS A 121 3.59 -13.76 -4.80
CA HIS A 121 4.94 -13.27 -5.09
C HIS A 121 5.26 -11.89 -4.48
N PHE A 122 4.38 -11.36 -3.62
CA PHE A 122 4.61 -10.11 -2.90
C PHE A 122 5.10 -10.37 -1.47
N THR A 123 6.09 -9.59 -1.06
CA THR A 123 6.47 -9.39 0.34
C THR A 123 5.95 -8.03 0.79
N MET A 124 5.21 -8.01 1.90
CA MET A 124 4.57 -6.82 2.47
C MET A 124 5.39 -6.32 3.67
N TYR A 125 5.99 -5.14 3.53
CA TYR A 125 6.76 -4.46 4.58
C TYR A 125 5.89 -3.40 5.25
N VAL A 126 5.43 -3.68 6.47
CA VAL A 126 4.67 -2.72 7.27
C VAL A 126 5.65 -1.79 7.97
N LEU A 127 5.51 -0.48 7.74
CA LEU A 127 6.38 0.55 8.32
C LEU A 127 5.79 1.18 9.58
N SER A 128 4.47 1.27 9.64
CA SER A 128 3.76 1.68 10.84
C SER A 128 2.33 1.21 10.75
N ALA A 129 1.80 0.72 11.86
CA ALA A 129 0.37 0.51 12.00
C ALA A 129 -0.08 0.87 13.42
N LYS A 130 -1.30 1.37 13.53
CA LYS A 130 -2.01 1.60 14.79
C LYS A 130 -3.41 1.06 14.63
N GLY A 131 -3.73 0.01 15.37
CA GLY A 131 -5.06 -0.58 15.39
C GLY A 131 -6.05 0.24 16.21
N ARG A 132 -7.28 -0.26 16.31
CA ARG A 132 -8.34 0.34 17.14
C ARG A 132 -7.95 0.26 18.61
N GLN A 133 -7.86 1.42 19.26
CA GLN A 133 -7.82 1.49 20.72
C GLN A 133 -9.23 1.62 21.28
N SER A 134 -9.47 1.12 22.50
CA SER A 134 -10.76 1.21 23.19
C SER A 134 -11.29 2.66 23.16
N GLY A 135 -12.44 2.86 22.51
CA GLY A 135 -13.10 4.17 22.36
C GLY A 135 -12.85 4.91 21.05
N TRP A 136 -11.90 4.48 20.20
CA TRP A 136 -11.63 5.10 18.90
C TRP A 136 -11.66 4.05 17.77
N ASN A 137 -12.55 4.24 16.80
CA ASN A 137 -12.77 3.30 15.70
C ASN A 137 -11.79 3.46 14.53
N HIS A 138 -10.87 4.42 14.64
CA HIS A 138 -9.95 4.80 13.57
C HIS A 138 -8.54 4.22 13.77
N GLY A 139 -7.97 3.67 12.71
CA GLY A 139 -6.63 3.09 12.65
C GLY A 139 -5.81 3.63 11.49
N THR A 140 -4.51 3.42 11.52
CA THR A 140 -3.60 3.81 10.44
C THR A 140 -2.70 2.66 10.05
N THR A 141 -2.33 2.57 8.78
CA THR A 141 -1.33 1.61 8.29
C THR A 141 -0.57 2.19 7.11
N THR A 142 0.74 1.97 7.07
CA THR A 142 1.61 2.43 6.00
C THR A 142 2.69 1.40 5.72
N GLY A 143 3.11 1.29 4.47
CA GLY A 143 4.20 0.39 4.11
C GLY A 143 4.43 0.28 2.61
N ILE A 144 5.19 -0.74 2.24
CA ILE A 144 5.58 -1.05 0.86
C ILE A 144 5.41 -2.55 0.59
N GLY A 145 4.71 -2.89 -0.49
CA GLY A 145 4.65 -4.24 -1.04
C GLY A 145 5.64 -4.35 -2.19
N ILE A 146 6.48 -5.37 -2.18
CA ILE A 146 7.50 -5.58 -3.22
C ILE A 146 7.36 -6.99 -3.77
N SER A 147 7.38 -7.10 -5.11
CA SER A 147 7.62 -8.35 -5.80
C SER A 147 8.93 -8.26 -6.56
N THR A 148 9.95 -8.99 -6.12
CA THR A 148 11.24 -9.10 -6.82
C THR A 148 11.13 -9.96 -8.09
N GLU A 149 10.11 -10.82 -8.18
CA GLU A 149 9.82 -11.63 -9.38
C GLU A 149 9.33 -10.79 -10.56
N THR A 150 8.49 -9.79 -10.29
CA THR A 150 7.84 -8.97 -11.33
C THR A 150 8.33 -7.53 -11.37
N ASN A 151 9.26 -7.19 -10.48
CA ASN A 151 9.73 -5.84 -10.23
C ASN A 151 8.62 -4.83 -9.87
N ASP A 152 7.56 -5.31 -9.22
CA ASP A 152 6.36 -4.53 -8.89
C ASP A 152 6.44 -3.99 -7.46
N VAL A 153 6.22 -2.69 -7.30
CA VAL A 153 6.34 -1.98 -6.01
C VAL A 153 5.07 -1.20 -5.74
N ILE A 154 4.52 -1.39 -4.54
CA ILE A 154 3.27 -0.80 -4.09
C ILE A 154 3.49 -0.05 -2.78
N TYR A 155 3.51 1.28 -2.84
CA TYR A 155 3.49 2.13 -1.64
C TYR A 155 2.06 2.29 -1.16
N TRP A 156 1.78 2.10 0.13
CA TRP A 156 0.46 2.37 0.70
C TRP A 156 0.50 3.24 1.95
N ALA A 157 -0.60 3.99 2.13
CA ALA A 157 -0.94 4.69 3.35
C ALA A 157 -2.46 4.75 3.50
N GLU A 158 -2.97 4.27 4.62
CA GLU A 158 -4.39 4.33 4.97
C GLU A 158 -4.58 4.94 6.37
N ALA A 159 -5.60 5.78 6.49
CA ALA A 159 -6.18 6.21 7.75
C ALA A 159 -7.67 5.92 7.68
N TRP A 160 -8.16 4.96 8.46
CA TRP A 160 -9.54 4.48 8.47
C TRP A 160 -10.17 4.66 9.83
#